data_AF-A0A927ILQ3-F1
#
_entry.id   AF-A0A927ILQ3-F1
#
_cell.length_a   1.000
_cell.length_b   1.000
_cell.length_c   1.000
_cell.angle_alpha   90.00
_cell.angle_beta   90.00
_cell.angle_gamma   90.00
#
_symmetry.space_group_name_H-M   'P 1'
#
loop_
_entity.id
_entity.type
_entity.pdbx_description
1 polymer ?
#
loop_
_entity_poly.entity_id
_entity_poly.type
_entity_poly.pdbx_seq_one_letter_code
_entity_poly.pdbx_strand_id
1 'polypeptide(L)'
;MRHATHPAVTRTHASSRIGGSRSVPVRWSNGRADRRVLHVSSCRRGGPVTRPAFVLHDHRVPRPHQDLRLEEGGVLRSWAVPRGLPTEVGHPRLAIAVPDHDLDHLTYSDDTKLIADTGWWELLDRDERRTVFVLHGRAGAVQYALVATERGLLLSRTKDQPSPRTDRS
;
A
#
# COMPACT_ATOMS: atom_id res chain seq x y z
N MET A 1 -74.89 -6.58 6.18
CA MET A 1 -74.51 -7.52 7.24
C MET A 1 -73.01 -7.35 7.50
N ARG A 2 -72.72 -6.79 8.68
CA ARG A 2 -71.51 -6.86 9.53
C ARG A 2 -70.14 -7.13 8.87
N HIS A 3 -69.34 -6.07 8.83
CA HIS A 3 -67.87 -6.09 8.70
C HIS A 3 -67.23 -6.88 9.85
N ALA A 4 -66.16 -7.61 9.56
CA ALA A 4 -65.23 -8.13 10.55
C ALA A 4 -63.84 -7.51 10.29
N THR A 5 -63.39 -6.73 11.25
CA THR A 5 -62.04 -6.16 11.40
C THR A 5 -61.44 -6.79 12.67
N HIS A 6 -60.16 -6.51 12.95
CA HIS A 6 -59.34 -6.83 14.13
C HIS A 6 -58.32 -8.00 13.93
N PRO A 7 -57.15 -7.97 14.58
CA PRO A 7 -56.30 -6.81 14.89
C PRO A 7 -54.80 -7.02 14.60
N ALA A 8 -54.06 -5.92 14.57
CA ALA A 8 -52.61 -5.87 14.60
C ALA A 8 -52.03 -6.40 15.94
N VAL A 9 -50.92 -7.12 15.86
CA VAL A 9 -50.06 -7.44 17.01
C VAL A 9 -48.74 -6.73 16.84
N THR A 10 -48.56 -5.66 17.61
CA THR A 10 -47.28 -5.05 17.95
C THR A 10 -46.55 -5.97 18.92
N ARG A 11 -45.25 -6.21 18.68
CA ARG A 11 -44.36 -6.75 19.70
C ARG A 11 -43.16 -5.83 19.85
N THR A 12 -42.99 -5.39 21.08
CA THR A 12 -42.10 -4.32 21.53
C THR A 12 -40.93 -4.91 22.32
N HIS A 13 -39.76 -4.29 22.13
CA HIS A 13 -38.51 -4.25 22.91
C HIS A 13 -37.78 -5.55 23.34
N ALA A 14 -36.48 -5.58 23.02
CA ALA A 14 -35.44 -5.69 24.05
C ALA A 14 -34.13 -5.04 23.55
N SER A 15 -33.69 -4.02 24.28
CA SER A 15 -32.40 -3.34 24.13
C SER A 15 -31.26 -4.19 24.66
N SER A 16 -30.12 -4.18 23.97
CA SER A 16 -28.82 -4.50 24.57
C SER A 16 -27.88 -3.33 24.36
N ARG A 17 -27.55 -2.65 25.48
CA ARG A 17 -26.49 -1.66 25.62
C ARG A 17 -25.19 -2.39 25.93
N ILE A 18 -24.15 -2.21 25.14
CA ILE A 18 -22.71 -2.21 25.54
C ILE A 18 -21.94 -1.77 24.28
N GLY A 19 -20.99 -0.86 24.24
CA GLY A 19 -20.30 -0.02 25.20
C GLY A 19 -19.41 0.90 24.37
N GLY A 20 -19.42 2.20 24.67
CA GLY A 20 -18.53 3.15 24.01
C GLY A 20 -17.09 2.97 24.49
N SER A 21 -16.14 2.92 23.57
CA SER A 21 -14.74 3.20 23.88
C SER A 21 -14.38 4.55 23.28
N ARG A 22 -14.13 5.49 24.17
CA ARG A 22 -13.73 6.86 23.90
C ARG A 22 -12.28 6.88 23.44
N SER A 23 -12.03 7.67 22.39
CA SER A 23 -10.70 8.12 21.99
C SER A 23 -9.97 8.76 23.18
N VAL A 24 -8.79 8.26 23.51
CA VAL A 24 -7.89 8.87 24.50
C VAL A 24 -6.86 9.71 23.74
N PRO A 25 -6.76 11.03 23.99
CA PRO A 25 -5.65 11.81 23.47
C PRO A 25 -4.39 11.56 24.31
N VAL A 26 -3.30 11.14 23.67
CA VAL A 26 -1.99 11.04 24.33
C VAL A 26 -1.35 12.43 24.37
N ARG A 27 -1.28 12.99 25.57
CA ARG A 27 -0.55 14.20 25.93
C ARG A 27 0.86 13.80 26.35
N TRP A 28 1.88 14.27 25.63
CA TRP A 28 3.27 14.11 26.04
C TRP A 28 3.66 15.24 27.00
N SER A 29 4.08 14.87 28.20
CA SER A 29 4.59 15.79 29.23
C SER A 29 6.09 15.58 29.37
N ASN A 30 6.87 16.66 29.26
CA ASN A 30 8.32 16.65 29.49
C ASN A 30 8.64 16.40 30.96
N GLY A 31 9.37 15.32 31.23
CA GLY A 31 9.95 14.99 32.54
C GLY A 31 11.41 14.61 32.38
N ARG A 32 12.28 15.39 33.02
CA ARG A 32 13.74 15.23 33.10
C ARG A 32 14.13 14.23 34.21
N ALA A 33 15.36 13.70 34.10
CA ALA A 33 16.10 12.83 35.04
C ALA A 33 15.75 11.33 34.92
N ASP A 34 16.66 10.36 35.04
CA ASP A 34 18.01 10.29 35.57
C ASP A 34 18.74 9.10 34.90
N ARG A 35 20.07 9.20 34.75
CA ARG A 35 20.92 8.14 34.20
C ARG A 35 21.08 7.01 35.22
N ARG A 36 20.39 5.90 35.00
CA ARG A 36 20.86 4.58 35.44
C ARG A 36 20.77 3.59 34.29
N VAL A 37 21.94 3.05 33.95
CA VAL A 37 22.13 1.99 32.95
C VAL A 37 21.42 0.75 33.47
N LEU A 38 20.25 0.45 32.91
CA LEU A 38 19.64 -0.87 32.99
C LEU A 38 20.15 -1.69 31.81
N HIS A 39 20.84 -2.78 32.14
CA HIS A 39 21.31 -3.79 31.21
C HIS A 39 20.08 -4.40 30.51
N VAL A 40 19.81 -3.97 29.28
CA VAL A 40 18.74 -4.55 28.47
C VAL A 40 19.28 -5.82 27.80
N SER A 41 19.16 -6.95 28.50
CA SER A 41 19.14 -8.24 27.83
C SER A 41 17.79 -8.38 27.13
N SER A 42 17.58 -7.69 26.01
CA SER A 42 16.49 -8.06 25.10
C SER A 42 17.05 -9.04 24.08
N CYS A 43 16.74 -10.32 24.26
CA CYS A 43 16.57 -11.24 23.16
C CYS A 43 15.58 -10.60 22.17
N ARG A 44 16.09 -9.88 21.17
CA ARG A 44 15.28 -9.51 20.01
C ARG A 44 14.93 -10.82 19.34
N ARG A 45 13.70 -11.28 19.55
CA ARG A 45 13.01 -12.13 18.58
C ARG A 45 12.94 -11.30 17.30
N GLY A 46 13.98 -11.42 16.47
CA GLY A 46 13.90 -11.04 15.07
C GLY A 46 12.89 -12.00 14.44
N GLY A 47 11.61 -11.64 14.50
CA GLY A 47 10.64 -12.20 13.57
C GLY A 47 11.16 -11.96 12.15
N PRO A 48 10.87 -12.85 11.19
CA PRO A 48 11.31 -12.65 9.82
C PRO A 48 10.92 -11.25 9.38
N VAL A 49 11.90 -10.47 8.90
CA VAL A 49 11.63 -9.17 8.28
C VAL A 49 10.88 -9.48 6.99
N THR A 50 9.55 -9.42 7.04
CA THR A 50 8.71 -9.56 5.87
C THR A 50 8.97 -8.37 4.97
N ARG A 51 9.53 -8.63 3.79
CA ARG A 51 9.73 -7.57 2.79
C ARG A 51 8.35 -7.13 2.28
N PRO A 52 8.08 -5.82 2.18
CA PRO A 52 6.77 -5.35 1.74
C PRO A 52 6.55 -5.73 0.27
N ALA A 53 5.35 -6.21 -0.05
CA ALA A 53 5.03 -6.71 -1.37
C ALA A 53 4.72 -5.60 -2.38
N PHE A 54 4.89 -5.90 -3.66
CA PHE A 54 4.30 -5.10 -4.73
C PHE A 54 3.57 -6.00 -5.73
N VAL A 55 2.64 -5.40 -6.46
CA VAL A 55 2.00 -6.01 -7.62
C VAL A 55 1.86 -4.96 -8.73
N LEU A 56 2.10 -5.41 -9.95
CA LEU A 56 1.84 -4.67 -11.18
C LEU A 56 0.73 -5.40 -11.91
N HIS A 57 -0.41 -4.74 -12.11
CA HIS A 57 -1.48 -5.28 -12.93
C HIS A 57 -1.49 -4.67 -14.32
N ASP A 58 -1.71 -5.47 -15.35
CA ASP A 58 -2.16 -5.00 -16.66
C ASP A 58 -3.68 -4.94 -16.64
N HIS A 59 -4.24 -3.74 -16.69
CA HIS A 59 -5.68 -3.51 -16.69
C HIS A 59 -6.12 -3.01 -18.07
N ARG A 60 -6.96 -3.81 -18.76
CA ARG A 60 -7.27 -3.61 -20.18
C ARG A 60 -8.48 -2.71 -20.45
N VAL A 61 -9.27 -2.39 -19.42
CA VAL A 61 -10.57 -1.69 -19.55
C VAL A 61 -10.64 -0.52 -18.56
N PRO A 62 -11.24 0.63 -18.93
CA PRO A 62 -11.74 0.98 -20.27
C PRO A 62 -10.62 1.34 -21.25
N ARG A 63 -9.45 1.75 -20.76
CA ARG A 63 -8.25 1.97 -21.57
C ARG A 63 -7.11 1.15 -20.96
N PRO A 64 -6.28 0.48 -21.78
CA PRO A 64 -5.12 -0.23 -21.28
C PRO A 64 -4.22 0.68 -20.43
N HIS A 65 -3.93 0.25 -19.21
CA HIS A 65 -3.00 0.89 -18.29
C HIS A 65 -2.39 -0.15 -17.36
N GLN A 66 -1.33 0.23 -16.66
CA GLN A 66 -0.79 -0.59 -15.59
C GLN A 66 -1.15 0.00 -14.23
N ASP A 67 -1.59 -0.82 -13.29
CA ASP A 67 -1.71 -0.41 -11.89
C ASP A 67 -0.47 -0.84 -11.13
N LEU A 68 0.34 0.12 -10.69
CA LEU A 68 1.44 -0.11 -9.76
C LEU A 68 0.92 0.01 -8.33
N ARG A 69 1.20 -1.00 -7.51
CA ARG A 69 0.71 -1.09 -6.13
C ARG A 69 1.83 -1.50 -5.19
N LEU A 70 2.08 -0.69 -4.17
CA LEU A 70 3.14 -0.90 -3.18
C LEU A 70 2.52 -1.08 -1.80
N GLU A 71 2.85 -2.18 -1.12
CA GLU A 71 2.44 -2.41 0.27
C GLU A 71 3.15 -1.42 1.20
N GLU A 72 2.38 -0.60 1.92
CA GLU A 72 2.90 0.33 2.91
C GLU A 72 1.84 0.61 3.99
N GLY A 73 2.20 0.44 5.26
CA GLY A 73 1.28 0.76 6.37
C GLY A 73 0.01 -0.10 6.41
N GLY A 74 0.06 -1.32 5.88
CA GLY A 74 -1.08 -2.26 5.87
C GLY A 74 -2.06 -2.07 4.71
N VAL A 75 -1.76 -1.20 3.75
CA VAL A 75 -2.55 -0.98 2.53
C VAL A 75 -1.65 -1.00 1.29
N LEU A 76 -2.26 -1.06 0.11
CA LEU A 76 -1.59 -0.89 -1.17
C LEU A 76 -1.71 0.55 -1.66
N ARG A 77 -0.63 1.32 -1.51
CA ARG A 77 -0.48 2.62 -2.18
C ARG A 77 -0.47 2.39 -3.68
N SER A 78 -1.38 3.02 -4.40
CA SER A 78 -1.72 2.61 -5.76
C SER A 78 -1.66 3.77 -6.75
N TRP A 79 -1.14 3.48 -7.95
CA TRP A 79 -1.08 4.42 -9.06
C TRP A 79 -1.45 3.75 -10.38
N ALA A 80 -2.29 4.41 -11.17
CA ALA A 80 -2.52 4.05 -12.56
C ALA A 80 -1.46 4.70 -13.45
N VAL A 81 -0.83 3.91 -14.32
CA VAL A 81 0.23 4.30 -15.24
C VAL A 81 -0.23 4.01 -16.68
N PRO A 82 -0.85 4.99 -17.37
CA PRO A 82 -1.51 4.76 -18.66
C PRO A 82 -0.61 4.25 -19.79
N ARG A 83 0.70 4.50 -19.70
CA ARG A 83 1.70 4.06 -20.69
C ARG A 83 2.64 2.98 -20.14
N GLY A 84 2.24 2.34 -19.05
CA GLY A 84 3.04 1.33 -18.34
C GLY A 84 4.29 1.90 -17.67
N LEU A 85 5.00 1.04 -16.94
CA LEU A 85 6.25 1.40 -16.29
C LEU A 85 7.29 1.88 -17.33
N PRO A 86 8.10 2.90 -17.01
CA PRO A 86 9.18 3.34 -17.90
C PRO A 86 10.21 2.23 -18.12
N THR A 87 10.42 1.83 -19.37
CA THR A 87 11.44 0.82 -19.74
C THR A 87 12.82 1.44 -19.96
N GLU A 88 12.89 2.74 -20.24
CA GLU A 88 14.12 3.45 -20.57
C GLU A 88 14.32 4.67 -19.66
N VAL A 89 15.59 4.99 -19.40
CA VAL A 89 15.97 6.21 -18.69
C VAL A 89 15.66 7.43 -19.56
N GLY A 90 15.27 8.54 -18.94
CA GLY A 90 14.96 9.80 -19.66
C GLY A 90 13.56 9.86 -20.28
N HIS A 91 12.77 8.78 -20.18
CA HIS A 91 11.40 8.72 -20.71
C HIS A 91 10.37 8.55 -19.57
N PRO A 92 10.14 9.60 -18.74
CA PRO A 92 9.19 9.52 -17.64
C PRO A 92 7.77 9.27 -18.13
N ARG A 93 6.98 8.57 -17.31
CA ARG A 93 5.57 8.23 -17.56
C ARG A 93 4.68 8.89 -16.51
N LEU A 94 3.51 9.35 -16.93
CA LEU A 94 2.50 9.86 -15.99
C LEU A 94 2.05 8.73 -15.06
N ALA A 95 2.04 9.02 -13.75
CA ALA A 95 1.45 8.19 -12.73
C ALA A 95 0.30 8.96 -12.08
N ILE A 96 -0.87 8.34 -11.98
CA ILE A 96 -2.08 8.94 -11.42
C ILE A 96 -2.34 8.23 -10.10
N ALA A 97 -2.28 8.96 -8.99
CA ALA A 97 -2.63 8.39 -7.69
C ALA A 97 -4.11 7.98 -7.69
N VAL A 98 -4.37 6.74 -7.28
CA VAL A 98 -5.72 6.21 -7.08
C VAL A 98 -5.89 5.85 -5.60
N PRO A 99 -7.12 5.65 -5.12
CA PRO A 99 -7.35 5.26 -3.72
C PRO A 99 -6.51 4.05 -3.32
N ASP A 100 -6.17 3.95 -2.04
CA ASP A 100 -5.50 2.77 -1.50
C ASP A 100 -6.37 1.52 -1.71
N HIS A 101 -5.74 0.35 -1.80
CA HIS A 101 -6.44 -0.92 -1.92
C HIS A 101 -6.03 -1.89 -0.81
N ASP A 102 -6.91 -2.81 -0.47
CA ASP A 102 -6.61 -3.86 0.51
C ASP A 102 -5.56 -4.85 -0.01
N LEU A 103 -4.87 -5.53 0.91
CA LEU A 103 -3.78 -6.46 0.59
C LEU A 103 -4.21 -7.65 -0.27
N ASP A 104 -5.48 -8.05 -0.23
CA ASP A 104 -6.02 -9.14 -1.07
C ASP A 104 -5.85 -8.87 -2.57
N HIS A 105 -5.68 -7.60 -2.96
CA HIS A 105 -5.37 -7.22 -4.34
C HIS A 105 -3.99 -7.67 -4.82
N LEU A 106 -3.08 -8.08 -3.94
CA LEU A 106 -1.77 -8.62 -4.33
C LEU A 106 -1.88 -9.86 -5.21
N THR A 107 -2.94 -10.65 -5.03
CA THR A 107 -3.17 -11.91 -5.75
C THR A 107 -4.42 -11.88 -6.61
N TYR A 108 -5.07 -10.73 -6.73
CA TYR A 108 -6.31 -10.59 -7.49
C TYR A 108 -6.03 -10.59 -9.01
N SER A 109 -6.89 -11.28 -9.76
CA SER A 109 -6.94 -11.22 -11.22
C SER A 109 -8.32 -11.56 -11.74
N ASP A 110 -8.69 -10.98 -12.88
CA ASP A 110 -9.91 -11.29 -13.64
C ASP A 110 -9.64 -11.23 -15.16
N ASP A 111 -10.68 -11.38 -15.98
CA ASP A 111 -10.58 -11.40 -17.45
C ASP A 111 -9.98 -10.12 -18.06
N THR A 112 -10.04 -9.01 -17.33
CA THR A 112 -9.60 -7.69 -17.77
C THR A 112 -8.36 -7.18 -17.04
N LYS A 113 -8.04 -7.76 -15.88
CA LYS A 113 -6.98 -7.35 -14.98
C LYS A 113 -6.11 -8.56 -14.62
N LEU A 114 -4.89 -8.58 -15.16
CA LEU A 114 -3.94 -9.67 -14.96
C LEU A 114 -2.72 -9.18 -14.18
N ILE A 115 -2.11 -10.05 -13.39
CA ILE A 115 -0.83 -9.75 -12.73
C ILE A 115 0.29 -9.82 -13.77
N ALA A 116 0.82 -8.66 -14.15
CA ALA A 116 1.94 -8.53 -15.07
C ALA A 116 3.27 -8.86 -14.36
N ASP A 117 3.44 -8.38 -13.13
CA ASP A 117 4.60 -8.66 -12.29
C ASP A 117 4.25 -8.57 -10.80
N THR A 118 5.02 -9.24 -9.97
CA THR A 118 4.87 -9.21 -8.51
C THR A 118 6.16 -9.59 -7.83
N GLY A 119 6.33 -9.14 -6.59
CA GLY A 119 7.48 -9.43 -5.76
C GLY A 119 7.48 -8.56 -4.53
N TRP A 120 8.65 -8.06 -4.14
CA TRP A 120 8.79 -7.13 -3.03
C TRP A 120 9.43 -5.83 -3.49
N TRP A 121 9.24 -4.77 -2.72
CA TRP A 121 9.81 -3.47 -3.01
C TRP A 121 10.66 -2.95 -1.85
N GLU A 122 11.56 -2.04 -2.17
CA GLU A 122 12.47 -1.43 -1.21
C GLU A 122 12.44 0.08 -1.40
N LEU A 123 12.27 0.82 -0.31
CA LEU A 123 12.38 2.27 -0.31
C LEU A 123 13.85 2.66 -0.17
N LEU A 124 14.37 3.44 -1.12
CA LEU A 124 15.74 3.95 -1.07
C LEU A 124 15.80 5.35 -0.45
N ASP A 125 14.89 6.21 -0.86
CA ASP A 125 14.86 7.62 -0.44
C ASP A 125 13.45 8.18 -0.60
N ARG A 126 13.07 9.11 0.28
CA ARG A 126 11.78 9.80 0.19
C ARG A 126 11.87 11.18 0.80
N ASP A 127 11.47 12.17 0.01
CA ASP A 127 11.15 13.53 0.45
C ASP A 127 9.72 13.90 0.04
N GLU A 128 9.33 15.16 0.23
CA GLU A 128 7.99 15.66 -0.08
C GLU A 128 7.62 15.61 -1.57
N ARG A 129 8.62 15.65 -2.46
CA ARG A 129 8.45 15.70 -3.92
C ARG A 129 8.91 14.44 -4.62
N ARG A 130 9.72 13.60 -4.00
CA ARG A 130 10.39 12.48 -4.66
C ARG A 130 10.40 11.26 -3.77
N THR A 131 10.00 10.13 -4.34
CA THR A 131 10.17 8.80 -3.75
C THR A 131 11.01 7.95 -4.69
N VAL A 132 12.14 7.43 -4.22
CA VAL A 132 13.02 6.53 -4.95
C VAL A 132 12.89 5.13 -4.36
N PHE A 133 12.64 4.14 -5.20
CA PHE A 133 12.39 2.77 -4.76
C PHE A 133 12.86 1.75 -5.80
N VAL A 134 13.05 0.52 -5.34
CA VAL A 134 13.38 -0.63 -6.19
C VAL A 134 12.21 -1.60 -6.19
N LEU A 135 11.82 -2.09 -7.37
CA LEU A 135 10.91 -3.22 -7.52
C LEU A 135 11.75 -4.47 -7.79
N HIS A 136 11.63 -5.47 -6.93
CA HIS A 136 12.27 -6.78 -7.11
C HIS A 136 11.24 -7.77 -7.65
N GLY A 137 11.01 -7.69 -8.95
CA GLY A 137 10.04 -8.51 -9.66
C GLY A 137 10.60 -9.82 -10.21
N ARG A 138 9.78 -10.51 -11.01
CA ARG A 138 10.13 -11.80 -11.62
C ARG A 138 11.30 -11.70 -12.59
N ALA A 139 11.40 -10.59 -13.32
CA ALA A 139 12.44 -10.35 -14.32
C ALA A 139 13.72 -9.72 -13.75
N GLY A 140 13.75 -9.44 -12.44
CA GLY A 140 14.88 -8.81 -11.77
C GLY A 140 14.50 -7.52 -11.04
N ALA A 141 15.53 -6.80 -10.59
CA ALA A 141 15.38 -5.58 -9.82
C ALA A 141 15.50 -4.34 -10.71
N VAL A 142 14.56 -3.41 -10.61
CA VAL A 142 14.58 -2.14 -11.34
C VAL A 142 14.30 -0.98 -10.39
N GLN A 143 15.14 0.04 -10.44
CA GLN A 143 14.97 1.25 -9.64
C GLN A 143 14.17 2.30 -10.41
N TYR A 144 13.21 2.89 -9.69
CA TYR A 144 12.33 3.94 -10.16
C TYR A 144 12.34 5.13 -9.21
N ALA A 145 11.92 6.27 -9.74
CA ALA A 145 11.61 7.46 -8.96
C ALA A 145 10.21 7.96 -9.34
N LEU A 146 9.36 8.15 -8.34
CA LEU A 146 8.09 8.86 -8.45
C LEU A 146 8.32 10.30 -8.00
N VAL A 147 8.06 11.27 -8.89
CA VAL A 147 8.35 12.69 -8.68
C VAL A 147 7.07 13.51 -8.83
N ALA A 148 6.72 14.29 -7.82
CA ALA A 148 5.65 15.27 -7.85
C ALA A 148 6.07 16.52 -8.61
N THR A 149 5.22 16.91 -9.55
CA THR A 149 5.33 18.13 -10.34
C THR A 149 4.05 18.95 -10.20
N GLU A 150 4.06 20.18 -10.67
CA GLU A 150 2.86 21.03 -10.74
C GLU A 150 1.73 20.41 -11.58
N ARG A 151 2.06 19.50 -12.50
CA ARG A 151 1.11 18.84 -13.41
C ARG A 151 0.70 17.43 -12.98
N GLY A 152 1.19 16.95 -11.84
CA GLY A 152 0.96 15.58 -11.34
C GLY A 152 2.24 14.80 -11.10
N LEU A 153 2.11 13.47 -10.95
CA LEU A 153 3.24 12.59 -10.64
C LEU A 153 3.87 12.01 -11.91
N LEU A 154 5.20 12.00 -11.97
CA LEU A 154 5.98 11.35 -13.00
C LEU A 154 6.76 10.19 -12.43
N LEU A 155 6.58 9.01 -13.02
CA LEU A 155 7.37 7.82 -12.75
C LEU A 155 8.52 7.73 -13.75
N SER A 156 9.74 7.58 -13.27
CA SER A 156 10.95 7.53 -14.10
C SER A 156 11.79 6.31 -13.74
N ARG A 157 12.33 5.61 -14.73
CA ARG A 157 13.43 4.66 -14.51
C ARG A 157 14.71 5.46 -14.25
N THR A 158 15.38 5.19 -13.14
CA THR A 158 16.59 5.94 -12.76
C THR A 158 17.81 5.49 -13.55
N LYS A 159 18.81 6.35 -13.70
CA LYS A 159 20.09 5.97 -14.32
C LYS A 159 20.83 4.96 -13.44
N ASP A 160 20.86 5.21 -12.14
CA ASP A 160 21.36 4.26 -11.16
C ASP A 160 20.38 3.10 -11.08
N GLN A 161 20.87 1.90 -11.33
CA GLN A 161 20.10 0.66 -11.27
C GLN A 161 20.80 -0.28 -10.30
N PRO A 162 20.05 -1.10 -9.55
CA PRO A 162 20.65 -2.08 -8.67
C PRO A 162 21.48 -3.03 -9.52
N SER A 163 22.69 -3.36 -9.05
CA SER A 163 23.49 -4.40 -9.69
C SER A 163 22.65 -5.67 -9.79
N PRO A 164 22.63 -6.37 -10.93
CA PRO A 164 21.98 -7.66 -11.02
C PRO A 164 22.55 -8.52 -9.89
N ARG A 165 21.67 -9.06 -9.04
CA ARG A 165 22.11 -9.96 -7.98
C ARG A 165 22.83 -11.12 -8.66
N THR A 166 24.14 -11.14 -8.54
CA THR A 166 24.92 -12.34 -8.81
C THR A 166 24.58 -13.25 -7.64
N ASP A 167 23.55 -14.07 -7.81
CA ASP A 167 23.31 -15.15 -6.87
C ASP A 167 24.56 -16.02 -6.88
N ARG A 168 25.30 -16.01 -5.77
CA ARG A 168 26.26 -17.07 -5.51
C ARG A 168 25.49 -18.20 -4.86
N SER A 169 25.48 -19.31 -5.60
CA SER A 169 25.25 -20.71 -5.17
C SER A 169 23.80 -21.19 -5.13
#